data_AF-A0A924IL34-F1
#
_entry.id   AF-A0A924IL34-F1
#
_cell.length_a   1.000
_cell.length_b   1.000
_cell.length_c   1.000
_cell.angle_alpha   90.00
_cell.angle_beta   90.00
_cell.angle_gamma   90.00
#
_symmetry.space_group_name_H-M   'P 1'
#
loop_
_entity.id
_entity.type
_entity.pdbx_description
1 polymer ?
#
loop_
_entity_poly.entity_id
_entity_poly.type
_entity_poly.pdbx_seq_one_letter_code
_entity_poly.pdbx_strand_id
1 'polypeptide(L)'
;MLETVSPTTPPTTLPPDVPSVLLRRPKVIHGDDPGGYYCEHVFYTAQQTAAHSAVRCNGWGEALIGFLHVPGRRDGWLGADSPRHGQPVDPARRHAGTRRVVGRALAGFCTTLMADPPDLDSPLRILLTGFGPFAAVVDNPTGDFVSDDTNLDAAMGVAFGRRLLTPAGSRQALDASGHAASGTPVIRQYRTRRSDGTMQTVWLGTVCLATDDTAVAADHPSSLVTAMTGPFQPHAVLSLGVARSAKTFWVEHKAGDRNLTVGRHVEAVANHHLPSNFALARAIVAGRAGSRPVSG
;
A
#
# COMPACT_ATOMS: atom_id res chain seq x y z
N MET A 1 31.35 -30.69 3.42
CA MET A 1 31.40 -29.72 2.30
C MET A 1 29.99 -29.21 2.11
N LEU A 2 29.74 -27.93 2.35
CA LEU A 2 28.46 -27.28 2.05
C LEU A 2 28.54 -26.80 0.60
N GLU A 3 27.74 -27.38 -0.29
CA GLU A 3 27.61 -26.89 -1.66
C GLU A 3 27.04 -25.47 -1.62
N THR A 4 27.85 -24.50 -2.04
CA THR A 4 27.39 -23.15 -2.35
C THR A 4 26.53 -23.20 -3.59
N VAL A 5 25.21 -23.29 -3.41
CA VAL A 5 24.23 -23.11 -4.48
C VAL A 5 24.42 -21.70 -5.03
N SER A 6 24.94 -21.61 -6.26
CA SER A 6 25.04 -20.32 -6.95
C SER A 6 23.63 -19.77 -7.17
N PRO A 7 23.34 -18.51 -6.81
CA PRO A 7 22.02 -17.94 -7.01
C PRO A 7 21.71 -17.91 -8.51
N THR A 8 20.81 -18.78 -8.95
CA THR A 8 20.25 -18.74 -10.29
C THR A 8 19.51 -17.42 -10.45
N THR A 9 19.91 -16.63 -11.44
CA THR A 9 19.22 -15.39 -11.83
C THR A 9 17.73 -15.69 -11.99
N PRO A 10 16.82 -15.12 -11.18
CA PRO A 10 15.41 -15.44 -11.28
C PRO A 10 14.90 -15.01 -12.65
N PRO A 11 14.06 -15.82 -13.32
CA PRO A 11 13.54 -15.49 -14.63
C PRO A 11 12.72 -14.19 -14.57
N THR A 12 13.09 -13.21 -15.40
CA THR A 12 12.46 -11.89 -15.52
C THR A 12 11.07 -11.93 -16.18
N THR A 13 10.49 -13.12 -16.38
CA THR A 13 9.21 -13.28 -17.07
C THR A 13 8.06 -13.08 -16.09
N LEU A 14 7.13 -12.18 -16.43
CA LEU A 14 5.88 -12.01 -15.70
C LEU A 14 5.16 -13.37 -15.58
N PRO A 15 4.51 -13.67 -14.44
CA PRO A 15 3.68 -14.86 -14.31
C PRO A 15 2.62 -14.88 -15.41
N PRO A 16 2.32 -16.04 -16.01
CA PRO A 16 1.42 -16.14 -17.16
C PRO A 16 -0.02 -15.70 -16.85
N ASP A 17 -0.41 -15.70 -15.57
CA ASP A 17 -1.74 -15.33 -15.11
C ASP A 17 -1.85 -13.85 -14.69
N VAL A 18 -0.78 -13.06 -14.83
CA VAL A 18 -0.79 -11.61 -14.56
C VAL A 18 -0.57 -10.83 -15.86
N PRO A 19 -1.55 -10.02 -16.33
CA PRO A 19 -1.40 -9.25 -17.56
C PRO A 19 -0.35 -8.15 -17.41
N SER A 20 0.30 -7.78 -18.51
CA SER A 20 1.29 -6.69 -18.53
C SER A 20 0.71 -5.29 -18.24
N VAL A 21 -0.59 -5.11 -18.46
CA VAL A 21 -1.35 -3.90 -18.11
C VAL A 21 -2.47 -4.26 -17.14
N LEU A 22 -2.33 -3.82 -15.89
CA LEU A 22 -3.21 -4.17 -14.78
C LEU A 22 -4.52 -3.36 -14.79
N LEU A 23 -4.42 -2.09 -15.20
CA LEU A 23 -5.56 -1.20 -15.39
C LEU A 23 -5.26 -0.24 -16.55
N ARG A 24 -6.27 0.08 -17.38
CA ARG A 24 -6.08 1.01 -18.51
C ARG A 24 -6.38 2.46 -18.16
N ARG A 25 -7.30 2.73 -17.23
CA ARG A 25 -7.73 4.09 -16.85
C ARG A 25 -8.00 4.20 -15.33
N PRO A 26 -7.06 4.75 -14.55
CA PRO A 26 -5.72 5.18 -14.96
C PRO A 26 -4.85 4.00 -15.44
N LYS A 27 -3.78 4.28 -16.20
CA LYS A 27 -2.85 3.25 -16.64
C LYS A 27 -2.05 2.76 -15.42
N VAL A 28 -2.08 1.45 -15.18
CA VAL A 28 -1.31 0.75 -14.14
C VAL A 28 -0.53 -0.37 -14.82
N ILE A 29 0.77 -0.41 -14.60
CA ILE A 29 1.71 -1.41 -15.14
C ILE A 29 2.59 -1.96 -14.01
N HIS A 30 3.39 -2.97 -14.35
CA HIS A 30 4.44 -3.50 -13.48
C HIS A 30 5.62 -2.55 -13.38
N GLY A 31 6.24 -2.51 -12.20
CA GLY A 31 7.56 -1.95 -11.95
C GLY A 31 8.45 -2.99 -11.28
N ASP A 32 9.74 -2.90 -11.55
CA ASP A 32 10.75 -3.75 -10.92
C ASP A 32 11.88 -2.94 -10.26
N ASP A 33 11.62 -1.64 -10.07
CA ASP A 33 12.52 -0.67 -9.46
C ASP A 33 11.68 0.24 -8.53
N PRO A 34 11.52 -0.16 -7.25
CA PRO A 34 10.84 0.66 -6.27
C PRO A 34 11.63 1.94 -5.88
N GLY A 35 12.73 2.27 -6.57
CA GLY A 35 13.65 3.35 -6.26
C GLY A 35 14.88 2.85 -5.50
N GLY A 36 15.78 3.75 -5.10
CA GLY A 36 17.03 3.40 -4.39
C GLY A 36 17.12 3.86 -2.94
N TYR A 37 15.99 4.27 -2.34
CA TYR A 37 15.92 4.85 -0.99
C TYR A 37 14.64 4.37 -0.28
N TYR A 38 13.91 5.25 0.42
CA TYR A 38 12.79 4.92 1.29
C TYR A 38 11.68 4.06 0.67
N CYS A 39 11.36 4.23 -0.62
CA CYS A 39 10.32 3.44 -1.29
C CYS A 39 10.71 1.97 -1.42
N GLU A 40 11.94 1.69 -1.83
CA GLU A 40 12.51 0.33 -1.88
C GLU A 40 12.59 -0.28 -0.49
N HIS A 41 13.05 0.49 0.50
CA HIS A 41 13.25 0.00 1.86
C HIS A 41 11.94 -0.33 2.53
N VAL A 42 10.91 0.51 2.38
CA VAL A 42 9.56 0.19 2.88
C VAL A 42 9.04 -1.08 2.24
N PHE A 43 9.24 -1.30 0.93
CA PHE A 43 8.78 -2.53 0.29
C PHE A 43 9.56 -3.77 0.78
N TYR A 44 10.88 -3.67 0.86
CA TYR A 44 11.75 -4.74 1.36
C TYR A 44 11.45 -5.09 2.82
N THR A 45 11.42 -4.08 3.69
CA THR A 45 11.11 -4.23 5.11
C THR A 45 9.71 -4.80 5.31
N ALA A 46 8.71 -4.40 4.53
CA ALA A 46 7.38 -5.00 4.60
C ALA A 46 7.45 -6.51 4.31
N GLN A 47 8.12 -6.91 3.23
CA GLN A 47 8.22 -8.32 2.84
C GLN A 47 8.97 -9.17 3.88
N GLN A 48 10.05 -8.66 4.48
CA GLN A 48 10.74 -9.35 5.58
C GLN A 48 9.86 -9.45 6.82
N THR A 49 9.21 -8.36 7.21
CA THR A 49 8.35 -8.30 8.41
C THR A 49 7.13 -9.21 8.28
N ALA A 50 6.66 -9.45 7.05
CA ALA A 50 5.52 -10.32 6.74
C ALA A 50 5.61 -11.68 7.45
N ALA A 51 6.80 -12.31 7.41
CA ALA A 51 7.06 -13.64 7.93
C ALA A 51 6.89 -13.75 9.46
N HIS A 52 6.87 -12.62 10.16
CA HIS A 52 6.76 -12.53 11.62
C HIS A 52 5.54 -11.71 12.05
N SER A 53 4.55 -11.57 11.18
CA SER A 53 3.34 -10.76 11.41
C SER A 53 2.07 -11.55 11.08
N ALA A 54 0.89 -10.93 11.24
CA ALA A 54 -0.38 -11.51 10.82
C ALA A 54 -0.67 -11.40 9.31
N VAL A 55 0.28 -10.91 8.50
CA VAL A 55 0.11 -10.81 7.04
C VAL A 55 -0.09 -12.21 6.47
N ARG A 56 -1.16 -12.37 5.67
CA ARG A 56 -1.51 -13.64 5.02
C ARG A 56 -0.81 -13.76 3.67
N CYS A 57 -0.80 -14.97 3.13
CA CYS A 57 -0.39 -15.21 1.75
C CYS A 57 -1.59 -15.49 0.84
N ASN A 58 -1.43 -15.28 -0.46
CA ASN A 58 -2.37 -15.76 -1.46
C ASN A 58 -2.12 -17.26 -1.80
N GLY A 59 -2.91 -17.82 -2.72
CA GLY A 59 -2.76 -19.21 -3.16
C GLY A 59 -1.45 -19.53 -3.91
N TRP A 60 -0.62 -18.52 -4.21
CA TRP A 60 0.71 -18.67 -4.80
C TRP A 60 1.83 -18.62 -3.74
N GLY A 61 1.48 -18.50 -2.45
CA GLY A 61 2.45 -18.34 -1.36
C GLY A 61 3.02 -16.92 -1.23
N GLU A 62 2.56 -15.96 -2.04
CA GLU A 62 3.01 -14.56 -1.97
C GLU A 62 2.31 -13.86 -0.81
N ALA A 63 3.08 -13.24 0.09
CA ALA A 63 2.54 -12.39 1.14
C ALA A 63 1.67 -11.27 0.52
N LEU A 64 0.52 -10.96 1.14
CA LEU A 64 -0.40 -9.91 0.70
C LEU A 64 0.15 -8.51 0.96
N ILE A 65 1.25 -8.20 0.29
CA ILE A 65 2.02 -6.97 0.39
C ILE A 65 2.10 -6.37 -1.00
N GLY A 66 1.97 -5.05 -1.06
CA GLY A 66 2.09 -4.30 -2.29
C GLY A 66 2.81 -2.99 -2.09
N PHE A 67 3.55 -2.58 -3.11
CA PHE A 67 4.05 -1.22 -3.22
C PHE A 67 3.54 -0.60 -4.52
N LEU A 68 2.85 0.53 -4.40
CA LEU A 68 2.27 1.27 -5.52
C LEU A 68 2.94 2.63 -5.63
N HIS A 69 3.65 2.85 -6.72
CA HIS A 69 4.05 4.19 -7.11
C HIS A 69 2.89 4.94 -7.76
N VAL A 70 2.52 6.07 -7.17
CA VAL A 70 1.58 7.01 -7.76
C VAL A 70 2.33 7.99 -8.69
N PRO A 71 1.69 8.43 -9.79
CA PRO A 71 2.24 9.44 -10.69
C PRO A 71 2.66 10.72 -9.93
N GLY A 72 3.95 11.06 -9.96
CA GLY A 72 4.42 12.36 -9.53
C GLY A 72 4.15 13.40 -10.62
N ARG A 73 3.31 14.39 -10.33
CA ARG A 73 3.23 15.61 -11.14
C ARG A 73 4.48 16.47 -10.93
N ARG A 74 4.93 17.27 -11.90
CA ARG A 74 6.07 18.20 -11.69
C ARG A 74 5.62 19.53 -11.08
N ASP A 75 4.32 19.77 -11.07
CA ASP A 75 3.70 21.08 -11.02
C ASP A 75 3.10 21.45 -9.65
N GLY A 76 3.19 20.60 -8.62
CA GLY A 76 2.45 20.85 -7.35
C GLY A 76 3.09 20.44 -6.03
N TRP A 77 4.33 19.92 -5.99
CA TRP A 77 4.90 19.35 -4.74
C TRP A 77 6.06 20.14 -4.15
N LEU A 78 6.74 20.94 -4.98
CA LEU A 78 7.86 21.76 -4.54
C LEU A 78 7.30 22.90 -3.66
N GLY A 79 8.04 23.35 -2.65
CA GLY A 79 7.63 24.46 -1.78
C GLY A 79 7.41 25.78 -2.52
N ALA A 80 6.83 26.77 -1.81
CA ALA A 80 6.29 28.06 -2.29
C ALA A 80 7.14 28.85 -3.31
N ASP A 81 8.43 28.53 -3.46
CA ASP A 81 9.37 29.18 -4.38
C ASP A 81 9.30 28.65 -5.83
N SER A 82 8.51 27.62 -6.14
CA SER A 82 8.34 27.17 -7.55
C SER A 82 7.49 28.17 -8.37
N PRO A 83 7.99 28.69 -9.51
CA PRO A 83 7.33 29.73 -10.32
C PRO A 83 6.02 29.29 -11.03
N ARG A 84 5.50 28.10 -10.73
CA ARG A 84 4.18 27.62 -11.17
C ARG A 84 3.15 27.53 -10.03
N HIS A 85 3.48 27.97 -8.83
CA HIS A 85 2.56 28.06 -7.71
C HIS A 85 1.53 29.17 -7.92
N GLY A 86 0.25 28.80 -7.82
CA GLY A 86 -0.81 29.79 -7.76
C GLY A 86 -2.20 29.24 -8.02
N GLN A 87 -2.31 28.09 -8.67
CA GLN A 87 -3.59 27.40 -8.84
C GLN A 87 -3.68 26.29 -7.77
N PRO A 88 -4.59 26.40 -6.79
CA PRO A 88 -4.90 25.31 -5.88
C PRO A 88 -5.25 24.07 -6.71
N VAL A 89 -4.52 22.97 -6.52
CA VAL A 89 -4.91 21.72 -7.15
C VAL A 89 -6.10 21.19 -6.37
N ASP A 90 -7.26 21.10 -7.02
CA ASP A 90 -8.43 20.42 -6.45
C ASP A 90 -8.03 19.01 -5.95
N PRO A 91 -8.08 18.75 -4.63
CA PRO A 91 -7.71 17.47 -4.05
C PRO A 91 -8.50 16.30 -4.64
N ALA A 92 -9.78 16.52 -4.98
CA ALA A 92 -10.62 15.48 -5.57
C ALA A 92 -10.10 15.06 -6.95
N ARG A 93 -9.73 16.03 -7.80
CA ARG A 93 -9.13 15.76 -9.10
C ARG A 93 -7.74 15.14 -8.99
N ARG A 94 -6.92 15.59 -8.04
CA ARG A 94 -5.57 15.07 -7.80
C ARG A 94 -5.57 13.59 -7.49
N HIS A 95 -6.48 13.16 -6.63
CA HIS A 95 -6.53 11.79 -6.12
C HIS A 95 -7.49 10.86 -6.85
N ALA A 96 -8.25 11.34 -7.83
CA ALA A 96 -9.21 10.52 -8.58
C ALA A 96 -8.58 9.23 -9.16
N GLY A 97 -7.35 9.31 -9.66
CA GLY A 97 -6.59 8.14 -10.13
C GLY A 97 -6.22 7.20 -8.98
N THR A 98 -5.64 7.74 -7.91
CA THR A 98 -5.20 6.99 -6.73
C THR A 98 -6.36 6.28 -6.04
N ARG A 99 -7.48 6.97 -5.82
CA ARG A 99 -8.73 6.39 -5.28
C ARG A 99 -9.16 5.15 -6.07
N ARG A 100 -9.05 5.21 -7.42
CA ARG A 100 -9.41 4.09 -8.29
C ARG A 100 -8.47 2.90 -8.15
N VAL A 101 -7.15 3.13 -8.16
CA VAL A 101 -6.17 2.04 -8.08
C VAL A 101 -6.13 1.42 -6.70
N VAL A 102 -6.10 2.24 -5.65
CA VAL A 102 -6.15 1.80 -4.25
C VAL A 102 -7.44 1.04 -3.99
N GLY A 103 -8.60 1.56 -4.42
CA GLY A 103 -9.88 0.84 -4.27
C GLY A 103 -9.88 -0.53 -4.94
N ARG A 104 -9.27 -0.68 -6.13
CA ARG A 104 -9.12 -1.99 -6.79
C ARG A 104 -8.22 -2.93 -5.99
N ALA A 105 -7.09 -2.44 -5.49
CA ALA A 105 -6.19 -3.22 -4.65
C ALA A 105 -6.88 -3.70 -3.37
N LEU A 106 -7.57 -2.80 -2.66
CA LEU A 106 -8.33 -3.12 -1.45
C LEU A 106 -9.41 -4.19 -1.71
N ALA A 107 -10.17 -4.05 -2.80
CA ALA A 107 -11.16 -5.05 -3.19
C ALA A 107 -10.50 -6.42 -3.44
N GLY A 108 -9.38 -6.45 -4.15
CA GLY A 108 -8.63 -7.68 -4.43
C GLY A 108 -8.08 -8.36 -3.18
N PHE A 109 -7.42 -7.61 -2.29
CA PHE A 109 -6.94 -8.15 -1.02
C PHE A 109 -8.08 -8.70 -0.17
N CYS A 110 -9.19 -7.95 -0.05
CA CYS A 110 -10.37 -8.43 0.65
C CYS A 110 -10.95 -9.71 0.02
N THR A 111 -10.99 -9.81 -1.31
CA THR A 111 -11.42 -11.05 -1.99
C THR A 111 -10.51 -12.23 -1.64
N THR A 112 -9.20 -12.05 -1.65
CA THR A 112 -8.25 -13.11 -1.28
C THR A 112 -8.42 -13.50 0.19
N LEU A 113 -8.51 -12.53 1.10
CA LEU A 113 -8.72 -12.79 2.53
C LEU A 113 -10.06 -13.46 2.82
N MET A 114 -11.12 -13.15 2.08
CA MET A 114 -12.43 -13.79 2.26
C MET A 114 -12.48 -15.25 1.75
N ALA A 115 -11.56 -15.64 0.87
CA ALA A 115 -11.45 -17.02 0.40
C ALA A 115 -10.82 -17.95 1.45
N ASP A 116 -10.02 -17.37 2.35
CA ASP A 116 -9.38 -18.05 3.47
C ASP A 116 -9.39 -17.11 4.71
N PRO A 117 -10.57 -16.90 5.32
CA PRO A 117 -10.72 -15.92 6.39
C PRO A 117 -9.91 -16.36 7.62
N PRO A 118 -9.18 -15.43 8.27
CA PRO A 118 -8.39 -15.76 9.46
C PRO A 118 -9.29 -16.22 10.62
N ASP A 119 -10.47 -15.62 10.74
CA ASP A 119 -11.57 -16.01 11.62
C ASP A 119 -12.87 -15.37 11.05
N LEU A 120 -13.98 -16.11 11.06
CA LEU A 120 -15.25 -15.73 10.43
C LEU A 120 -15.86 -14.47 11.05
N ASP A 121 -15.65 -14.26 12.34
CA ASP A 121 -16.21 -13.11 13.07
C ASP A 121 -15.23 -11.93 13.19
N SER A 122 -13.97 -12.14 12.80
CA SER A 122 -12.93 -11.12 12.90
C SER A 122 -12.98 -10.11 11.74
N PRO A 123 -12.64 -8.83 11.99
CA PRO A 123 -12.52 -7.85 10.92
C PRO A 123 -11.33 -8.20 10.00
N LEU A 124 -11.49 -7.96 8.70
CA LEU A 124 -10.36 -7.98 7.77
C LEU A 124 -9.52 -6.73 8.01
N ARG A 125 -8.23 -6.88 8.32
CA ARG A 125 -7.33 -5.77 8.65
C ARG A 125 -6.37 -5.50 7.50
N ILE A 126 -6.40 -4.29 6.94
CA ILE A 126 -5.50 -3.86 5.88
C ILE A 126 -4.76 -2.61 6.37
N LEU A 127 -3.44 -2.61 6.24
CA LEU A 127 -2.61 -1.44 6.49
C LEU A 127 -2.33 -0.72 5.17
N LEU A 128 -2.62 0.58 5.12
CA LEU A 128 -2.29 1.47 4.01
C LEU A 128 -1.28 2.51 4.48
N THR A 129 -0.14 2.61 3.81
CA THR A 129 0.89 3.60 4.17
C THR A 129 1.18 4.57 3.04
N GLY A 130 1.58 5.78 3.42
CA GLY A 130 2.09 6.83 2.52
C GLY A 130 3.27 7.52 3.18
N PHE A 131 3.89 8.47 2.49
CA PHE A 131 5.03 9.23 3.02
C PHE A 131 4.66 10.67 3.26
N GLY A 132 5.14 11.24 4.35
CA GLY A 132 5.02 12.66 4.65
C GLY A 132 5.88 13.54 3.74
N PRO A 133 5.88 14.86 3.99
CA PRO A 133 6.78 15.82 3.36
C PRO A 133 8.26 15.45 3.53
N PHE A 134 9.12 15.86 2.59
CA PHE A 134 10.58 15.63 2.69
C PHE A 134 11.40 16.63 1.87
N ALA A 135 12.48 17.14 2.44
CA ALA A 135 13.31 18.18 1.81
C ALA A 135 12.46 19.32 1.24
N ALA A 136 12.54 19.59 -0.07
CA ALA A 136 11.75 20.63 -0.75
C ALA A 136 10.31 20.20 -1.11
N VAL A 137 9.93 18.94 -0.84
CA VAL A 137 8.58 18.40 -1.06
C VAL A 137 7.73 18.72 0.16
N VAL A 138 6.95 19.79 0.09
CA VAL A 138 6.09 20.26 1.21
C VAL A 138 4.77 19.52 1.28
N ASP A 139 4.36 18.94 0.16
CA ASP A 139 3.12 18.21 0.01
C ASP A 139 3.49 16.90 -0.70
N ASN A 140 3.32 15.77 -0.03
CA ASN A 140 3.59 14.47 -0.60
C ASN A 140 2.24 13.81 -0.91
N PRO A 141 1.95 13.44 -2.18
CA PRO A 141 0.64 12.91 -2.56
C PRO A 141 0.22 11.71 -1.75
N THR A 142 1.17 10.87 -1.36
CA THR A 142 0.84 9.60 -0.72
C THR A 142 0.52 9.81 0.74
N GLY A 143 1.27 10.67 1.45
CA GLY A 143 0.92 11.12 2.80
C GLY A 143 -0.42 11.83 2.84
N ASP A 144 -0.62 12.82 1.96
CA ASP A 144 -1.89 13.54 1.82
C ASP A 144 -3.07 12.59 1.53
N PHE A 145 -2.87 11.60 0.65
CA PHE A 145 -3.90 10.60 0.37
C PHE A 145 -4.28 9.77 1.60
N VAL A 146 -3.30 9.28 2.37
CA VAL A 146 -3.57 8.39 3.52
C VAL A 146 -4.04 9.14 4.76
N SER A 147 -3.83 10.45 4.83
CA SER A 147 -4.27 11.31 5.93
C SER A 147 -5.65 11.93 5.70
N ASP A 148 -6.20 11.90 4.48
CA ASP A 148 -7.52 12.47 4.15
C ASP A 148 -8.61 11.40 4.12
N ASP A 149 -9.54 11.53 5.06
CA ASP A 149 -10.71 10.68 5.23
C ASP A 149 -11.57 10.56 3.96
N THR A 150 -11.70 11.64 3.19
CA THR A 150 -12.47 11.66 1.93
C THR A 150 -11.83 10.79 0.86
N ASN A 151 -10.49 10.73 0.81
CA ASN A 151 -9.77 9.87 -0.13
C ASN A 151 -9.96 8.39 0.21
N LEU A 152 -9.89 8.06 1.50
CA LEU A 152 -10.07 6.70 2.01
C LEU A 152 -11.50 6.21 1.78
N ASP A 153 -12.49 7.01 2.14
CA ASP A 153 -13.91 6.69 1.94
C ASP A 153 -14.23 6.51 0.45
N ALA A 154 -13.70 7.39 -0.42
CA ALA A 154 -13.88 7.25 -1.87
C ALA A 154 -13.18 6.01 -2.45
N ALA A 155 -12.00 5.63 -1.95
CA ALA A 155 -11.33 4.40 -2.35
C ALA A 155 -12.13 3.16 -1.93
N MET A 156 -12.71 3.15 -0.72
CA MET A 156 -13.63 2.10 -0.27
C MET A 156 -14.91 2.05 -1.11
N GLY A 157 -15.43 3.22 -1.50
CA GLY A 157 -16.54 3.33 -2.45
C GLY A 157 -16.22 2.71 -3.81
N VAL A 158 -15.00 2.91 -4.33
CA VAL A 158 -14.53 2.21 -5.54
C VAL A 158 -14.42 0.70 -5.31
N ALA A 159 -13.88 0.30 -4.16
CA ALA A 159 -13.61 -1.10 -3.83
C ALA A 159 -14.90 -1.95 -3.77
N PHE A 160 -15.92 -1.43 -3.10
CA PHE A 160 -17.12 -2.21 -2.77
C PHE A 160 -18.40 -1.71 -3.45
N GLY A 161 -18.43 -0.48 -3.95
CA GLY A 161 -19.62 0.10 -4.59
C GLY A 161 -20.86 -0.06 -3.72
N ARG A 162 -21.93 -0.64 -4.28
CA ARG A 162 -23.19 -0.92 -3.56
C ARG A 162 -23.07 -1.93 -2.42
N ARG A 163 -21.97 -2.70 -2.35
CA ARG A 163 -21.71 -3.61 -1.23
C ARG A 163 -21.18 -2.87 -0.01
N LEU A 164 -20.75 -1.62 -0.14
CA LEU A 164 -20.37 -0.78 1.00
C LEU A 164 -21.63 -0.34 1.74
N LEU A 165 -21.78 -0.77 2.99
CA LEU A 165 -22.94 -0.46 3.83
C LEU A 165 -22.75 0.85 4.62
N THR A 166 -21.50 1.26 4.82
CA THR A 166 -21.13 2.51 5.50
C THR A 166 -20.36 3.40 4.53
N PRO A 167 -20.96 4.47 3.99
CA PRO A 167 -20.31 5.31 2.99
C PRO A 167 -19.07 6.05 3.53
N ALA A 168 -19.04 6.30 4.85
CA ALA A 168 -17.89 6.86 5.55
C ALA A 168 -17.41 5.88 6.64
N GLY A 169 -16.09 5.73 6.75
CA GLY A 169 -15.48 4.91 7.79
C GLY A 169 -15.61 5.56 9.16
N SER A 170 -16.02 4.78 10.17
CA SER A 170 -15.99 5.23 11.56
C SER A 170 -14.61 5.02 12.15
N ARG A 171 -14.00 6.08 12.73
CA ARG A 171 -12.72 5.94 13.44
C ARG A 171 -12.86 4.97 14.60
N GLN A 172 -11.84 4.13 14.81
CA GLN A 172 -11.75 3.19 15.93
C GLN A 172 -10.51 3.51 16.75
N ALA A 173 -10.64 3.44 18.07
CA ALA A 173 -9.49 3.44 18.97
C ALA A 173 -8.88 2.02 19.01
N LEU A 174 -7.55 1.94 19.07
CA LEU A 174 -6.84 0.67 19.24
C LEU A 174 -6.78 0.21 20.70
N ASP A 175 -7.00 1.12 21.63
CA ASP A 175 -7.04 0.84 23.06
C ASP A 175 -8.17 1.60 23.77
N ALA A 176 -8.45 1.20 25.01
CA ALA A 176 -9.48 1.81 25.85
C ALA A 176 -9.14 3.27 26.24
N SER A 177 -7.89 3.71 26.04
CA SER A 177 -7.47 5.07 26.35
C SER A 177 -7.95 6.08 25.31
N GLY A 178 -8.39 5.62 24.14
CA GLY A 178 -8.95 6.47 23.07
C GLY A 178 -7.91 7.35 22.37
N HIS A 179 -6.64 7.30 22.79
CA HIS A 179 -5.57 8.11 22.21
C HIS A 179 -4.68 7.21 21.36
N ALA A 180 -4.66 7.47 20.05
CA ALA A 180 -3.63 6.89 19.20
C ALA A 180 -2.28 7.48 19.62
N ALA A 181 -1.41 6.68 20.25
CA ALA A 181 -0.02 7.08 20.45
C ALA A 181 0.59 7.45 19.10
N SER A 182 1.43 8.49 19.06
CA SER A 182 2.10 8.91 17.82
C SER A 182 2.75 7.71 17.12
N GLY A 183 2.39 7.47 15.86
CA GLY A 183 2.86 6.32 15.08
C GLY A 183 1.93 5.10 15.04
N THR A 184 0.90 5.09 15.88
CA THR A 184 -0.14 4.08 15.83
C THR A 184 -1.01 4.28 14.57
N PRO A 185 -1.36 3.21 13.83
CA PRO A 185 -2.26 3.33 12.70
C PRO A 185 -3.58 4.00 13.10
N VAL A 186 -4.02 4.98 12.32
CA VAL A 186 -5.40 5.49 12.42
C VAL A 186 -6.32 4.45 11.81
N ILE A 187 -7.23 3.87 12.61
CA ILE A 187 -8.13 2.82 12.12
C ILE A 187 -9.47 3.40 11.72
N ARG A 188 -9.91 3.02 10.53
CA ARG A 188 -11.27 3.24 10.03
C ARG A 188 -11.97 1.91 9.84
N GLN A 189 -13.15 1.79 10.45
CA GLN A 189 -14.02 0.64 10.28
C GLN A 189 -15.06 0.91 9.18
N TYR A 190 -15.19 -0.06 8.28
CA TYR A 190 -16.20 -0.12 7.24
C TYR A 190 -16.98 -1.42 7.35
N ARG A 191 -18.27 -1.37 6.99
CA ARG A 191 -19.09 -2.56 6.83
C ARG A 191 -19.38 -2.80 5.36
N THR A 192 -19.21 -4.04 4.92
CA THR A 192 -19.47 -4.46 3.55
C THR A 192 -20.38 -5.69 3.55
N ARG A 193 -21.08 -5.92 2.45
CA ARG A 193 -21.86 -7.14 2.21
C ARG A 193 -21.01 -8.15 1.43
N ARG A 194 -20.96 -9.41 1.84
CA ARG A 194 -20.38 -10.54 1.09
C ARG A 194 -21.31 -10.94 -0.08
N SER A 195 -20.84 -11.80 -0.98
CA SER A 195 -21.63 -12.29 -2.11
C SER A 195 -22.82 -13.15 -1.68
N ASP A 196 -22.71 -13.84 -0.55
CA ASP A 196 -23.77 -14.62 0.09
C ASP A 196 -24.78 -13.76 0.89
N GLY A 197 -24.58 -12.44 0.91
CA GLY A 197 -25.44 -11.49 1.62
C GLY A 197 -25.05 -11.24 3.08
N THR A 198 -24.13 -12.01 3.66
CA THR A 198 -23.64 -11.80 5.04
C THR A 198 -22.82 -10.52 5.15
N MET A 199 -22.66 -10.01 6.36
CA MET A 199 -21.89 -8.79 6.62
C MET A 199 -20.43 -9.13 6.91
N GLN A 200 -19.51 -8.32 6.37
CA GLN A 200 -18.09 -8.37 6.68
C GLN A 200 -17.62 -6.99 7.16
N THR A 201 -16.94 -6.98 8.30
CA THR A 201 -16.23 -5.78 8.78
C THR A 201 -14.84 -5.72 8.17
N VAL A 202 -14.45 -4.54 7.69
CA VAL A 202 -13.11 -4.23 7.19
C VAL A 202 -12.54 -3.09 8.04
N TRP A 203 -11.36 -3.31 8.61
CA TRP A 203 -10.57 -2.29 9.29
C TRP A 203 -9.43 -1.85 8.37
N LEU A 204 -9.43 -0.58 8.01
CA LEU A 204 -8.35 0.06 7.27
C LEU A 204 -7.51 0.88 8.24
N GLY A 205 -6.32 0.40 8.56
CA GLY A 205 -5.33 1.15 9.31
C GLY A 205 -4.50 2.02 8.36
N THR A 206 -4.26 3.28 8.71
CA THR A 206 -3.44 4.19 7.90
C THR A 206 -2.25 4.73 8.69
N VAL A 207 -1.08 4.77 8.05
CA VAL A 207 0.14 5.39 8.61
C VAL A 207 0.77 6.31 7.57
N CYS A 208 1.01 7.56 7.95
CA CYS A 208 1.86 8.47 7.18
C CYS A 208 3.29 8.34 7.73
N LEU A 209 4.15 7.63 7.00
CA LEU A 209 5.53 7.39 7.36
C LEU A 209 6.37 8.66 7.20
N ALA A 210 7.38 8.82 8.05
CA ALA A 210 8.44 9.79 7.81
C ALA A 210 9.20 9.43 6.51
N THR A 211 9.90 10.40 5.93
CA THR A 211 10.81 10.14 4.80
C THR A 211 12.25 10.19 5.28
N ASP A 212 12.52 9.36 6.28
CA ASP A 212 13.82 9.12 6.92
C ASP A 212 13.90 7.67 7.43
N ASP A 213 15.02 7.30 8.04
CA ASP A 213 15.30 5.95 8.53
C ASP A 213 14.26 5.45 9.57
N THR A 214 13.59 6.37 10.28
CA THR A 214 12.58 5.99 11.28
C THR A 214 11.35 5.32 10.66
N ALA A 215 11.13 5.48 9.34
CA ALA A 215 10.06 4.81 8.61
C ALA A 215 10.18 3.27 8.62
N VAL A 216 11.40 2.74 8.75
CA VAL A 216 11.69 1.29 8.70
C VAL A 216 12.38 0.77 9.97
N ALA A 217 12.67 1.65 10.93
CA ALA A 217 13.30 1.26 12.20
C ALA A 217 12.39 0.35 13.04
N ALA A 218 12.91 -0.82 13.44
CA ALA A 218 12.13 -1.86 14.11
C ALA A 218 11.53 -1.43 15.47
N ASP A 219 12.19 -0.50 16.14
CA ASP A 219 11.88 -0.01 17.49
C ASP A 219 11.20 1.37 17.50
N HIS A 220 11.01 1.99 16.33
CA HIS A 220 10.41 3.31 16.25
C HIS A 220 8.88 3.24 16.19
N PRO A 221 8.12 3.90 17.10
CA PRO A 221 6.66 3.77 17.19
C PRO A 221 5.88 4.09 15.91
N SER A 222 6.44 4.95 15.07
CA SER A 222 5.83 5.37 13.79
C SER A 222 6.36 4.63 12.56
N SER A 223 7.15 3.57 12.75
CA SER A 223 7.68 2.80 11.65
C SER A 223 6.65 1.84 11.05
N LEU A 224 6.94 1.40 9.84
CA LEU A 224 6.23 0.32 9.18
C LEU A 224 6.29 -0.98 10.00
N VAL A 225 7.45 -1.30 10.58
CA VAL A 225 7.64 -2.53 11.34
C VAL A 225 6.69 -2.55 12.54
N THR A 226 6.67 -1.48 13.34
CA THR A 226 5.78 -1.36 14.49
C THR A 226 4.31 -1.36 14.07
N ALA A 227 3.95 -0.74 12.93
CA ALA A 227 2.58 -0.80 12.42
C ALA A 227 2.15 -2.23 12.01
N MET A 228 3.09 -3.07 11.57
CA MET A 228 2.85 -4.45 11.16
C MET A 228 2.87 -5.45 12.33
N THR A 229 3.75 -5.26 13.31
CA THR A 229 3.94 -6.20 14.43
C THR A 229 3.30 -5.73 15.74
N GLY A 230 2.81 -4.49 15.77
CA GLY A 230 2.08 -3.93 16.90
C GLY A 230 0.65 -4.45 17.02
N PRO A 231 -0.21 -3.81 17.82
CA PRO A 231 -1.56 -4.28 18.12
C PRO A 231 -2.48 -4.43 16.89
N PHE A 232 -2.25 -3.66 15.83
CA PHE A 232 -3.11 -3.72 14.65
C PHE A 232 -3.03 -5.06 13.92
N GLN A 233 -1.84 -5.66 13.78
CA GLN A 233 -1.63 -6.97 13.12
C GLN A 233 -2.35 -7.09 11.77
N PRO A 234 -1.96 -6.32 10.74
CA PRO A 234 -2.64 -6.33 9.44
C PRO A 234 -2.54 -7.69 8.74
N HIS A 235 -3.61 -8.09 8.04
CA HIS A 235 -3.62 -9.28 7.19
C HIS A 235 -3.08 -9.00 5.77
N ALA A 236 -3.06 -7.73 5.36
CA ALA A 236 -2.48 -7.26 4.10
C ALA A 236 -1.92 -5.84 4.28
N VAL A 237 -0.89 -5.50 3.48
CA VAL A 237 -0.22 -4.20 3.51
C VAL A 237 -0.14 -3.61 2.10
N LEU A 238 -0.53 -2.35 1.95
CA LEU A 238 -0.32 -1.56 0.74
C LEU A 238 0.47 -0.30 1.09
N SER A 239 1.66 -0.16 0.54
CA SER A 239 2.48 1.04 0.68
C SER A 239 2.42 1.88 -0.58
N LEU A 240 2.34 3.20 -0.42
CA LEU A 240 2.25 4.16 -1.51
C LEU A 240 3.52 5.03 -1.57
N GLY A 241 4.19 5.03 -2.72
CA GLY A 241 5.32 5.92 -3.02
C GLY A 241 5.03 6.86 -4.18
N VAL A 242 5.88 7.86 -4.41
CA VAL A 242 5.75 8.80 -5.53
C VAL A 242 6.80 8.52 -6.59
N ALA A 243 6.38 8.26 -7.83
CA ALA A 243 7.30 8.17 -8.94
C ALA A 243 7.52 9.56 -9.57
N ARG A 244 8.69 10.17 -9.32
CA ARG A 244 9.06 11.56 -9.66
C ARG A 244 8.86 11.99 -11.14
N SER A 245 8.69 11.05 -12.07
CA SER A 245 8.57 11.33 -13.51
C SER A 245 7.46 10.53 -14.20
N ALA A 246 6.65 9.78 -13.45
CA ALA A 246 5.68 8.88 -14.05
C ALA A 246 4.36 9.59 -14.34
N LYS A 247 3.79 9.31 -15.53
CA LYS A 247 2.37 9.59 -15.86
C LYS A 247 1.47 8.39 -15.58
N THR A 248 2.06 7.29 -15.10
CA THR A 248 1.48 5.96 -14.98
C THR A 248 1.68 5.49 -13.55
N PHE A 249 0.77 4.65 -13.06
CA PHE A 249 0.95 3.95 -11.78
C PHE A 249 1.82 2.71 -11.99
N TRP A 250 2.74 2.45 -11.06
CA TRP A 250 3.62 1.28 -11.13
C TRP A 250 3.38 0.41 -9.91
N VAL A 251 3.13 -0.87 -10.16
CA VAL A 251 3.00 -1.90 -9.14
C VAL A 251 4.35 -2.59 -9.06
N GLU A 252 5.09 -2.28 -8.01
CA GLU A 252 6.42 -2.84 -7.81
C GLU A 252 6.29 -4.30 -7.39
N HIS A 253 7.06 -5.18 -8.03
CA HIS A 253 7.08 -6.60 -7.70
C HIS A 253 8.46 -7.11 -7.28
N LYS A 254 9.51 -6.28 -7.32
CA LYS A 254 10.82 -6.58 -6.76
C LYS A 254 11.13 -5.64 -5.61
N ALA A 255 11.69 -6.18 -4.54
CA ALA A 255 12.25 -5.40 -3.45
C ALA A 255 13.73 -5.76 -3.26
N GLY A 256 14.56 -4.75 -3.01
CA GLY A 256 15.95 -4.90 -2.63
C GLY A 256 16.28 -4.12 -1.36
N ASP A 257 17.47 -4.31 -0.83
CA ASP A 257 18.01 -3.57 0.31
C ASP A 257 19.14 -2.63 -0.07
N ARG A 258 19.19 -2.21 -1.34
CA ARG A 258 20.23 -1.31 -1.82
C ARG A 258 20.26 -0.05 -0.94
N ASN A 259 21.42 0.29 -0.40
CA ASN A 259 21.63 1.41 0.52
C ASN A 259 20.92 1.30 1.89
N LEU A 260 20.51 0.09 2.31
CA LEU A 260 19.96 -0.19 3.65
C LEU A 260 20.96 -1.02 4.47
N THR A 261 21.23 -0.63 5.71
CA THR A 261 21.96 -1.47 6.68
C THR A 261 21.38 -1.26 8.07
N VAL A 262 20.84 -2.32 8.68
CA VAL A 262 20.29 -2.32 10.04
C VAL A 262 19.32 -1.14 10.27
N GLY A 263 18.37 -0.95 9.33
CA GLY A 263 17.38 0.13 9.44
C GLY A 263 17.94 1.54 9.26
N ARG A 264 19.16 1.69 8.73
CA ARG A 264 19.78 2.99 8.42
C ARG A 264 20.29 3.05 6.99
N HIS A 265 20.25 4.24 6.40
CA HIS A 265 20.91 4.48 5.11
C HIS A 265 22.43 4.46 5.24
N VAL A 266 23.08 3.70 4.36
CA VAL A 266 24.54 3.70 4.21
C VAL A 266 24.93 3.79 2.74
N GLU A 267 26.09 4.37 2.46
CA GLU A 267 26.64 4.38 1.10
C GLU A 267 27.09 2.97 0.70
N ALA A 268 26.42 2.41 -0.31
CA ALA A 268 26.79 1.21 -1.06
C ALA A 268 27.04 -0.07 -0.23
N VAL A 269 25.98 -0.86 -0.05
CA VAL A 269 26.03 -2.23 0.48
C VAL A 269 25.45 -3.21 -0.56
N ALA A 270 25.73 -4.51 -0.39
CA ALA A 270 25.23 -5.62 -1.19
C ALA A 270 23.73 -5.46 -1.52
N ASN A 271 23.37 -5.78 -2.75
CA ASN A 271 22.01 -5.65 -3.27
C ASN A 271 21.35 -7.04 -3.21
N HIS A 272 20.79 -7.39 -2.06
CA HIS A 272 20.00 -8.62 -1.91
C HIS A 272 18.59 -8.36 -2.42
N HIS A 273 18.13 -9.23 -3.32
CA HIS A 273 16.77 -9.19 -3.82
C HIS A 273 15.94 -10.28 -3.15
N LEU A 274 14.76 -9.88 -2.66
CA LEU A 274 13.74 -10.84 -2.24
C LEU A 274 13.08 -11.47 -3.48
N PRO A 275 12.40 -12.63 -3.33
CA PRO A 275 11.57 -13.17 -4.38
C PRO A 275 10.58 -12.13 -4.92
N SER A 276 10.25 -12.21 -6.20
CA SER A 276 9.24 -11.30 -6.74
C SER A 276 7.88 -11.55 -6.10
N ASN A 277 7.15 -10.47 -5.78
CA ASN A 277 5.84 -10.54 -5.17
C ASN A 277 4.81 -9.85 -6.08
N PHE A 278 3.92 -10.63 -6.70
CA PHE A 278 2.86 -10.13 -7.59
C PHE A 278 1.50 -10.00 -6.90
N ALA A 279 1.43 -10.12 -5.56
CA ALA A 279 0.15 -10.10 -4.83
C ALA A 279 -0.67 -8.84 -5.11
N LEU A 280 -0.03 -7.66 -5.15
CA LEU A 280 -0.71 -6.40 -5.49
C LEU A 280 -1.23 -6.37 -6.94
N ALA A 281 -0.44 -6.87 -7.89
CA ALA A 281 -0.85 -6.92 -9.29
C ALA A 281 -2.09 -7.81 -9.47
N ARG A 282 -2.08 -8.97 -8.83
CA ARG A 282 -3.23 -9.89 -8.77
C ARG A 282 -4.44 -9.25 -8.10
N ALA A 283 -4.23 -8.55 -6.97
CA ALA A 283 -5.30 -7.86 -6.27
C ALA A 283 -5.98 -6.79 -7.15
N ILE A 284 -5.20 -5.97 -7.87
CA ILE A 284 -5.75 -4.95 -8.77
C ILE A 284 -6.58 -5.58 -9.91
N VAL A 285 -6.10 -6.69 -10.48
CA VAL A 285 -6.81 -7.42 -11.54
C VAL A 285 -8.09 -8.06 -11.02
N ALA A 286 -8.03 -8.77 -9.88
CA ALA A 286 -9.17 -9.43 -9.26
C ALA A 286 -10.23 -8.42 -8.79
N GLY A 287 -9.80 -7.29 -8.23
CA GLY A 287 -10.65 -6.18 -7.83
C GLY A 287 -11.48 -5.60 -8.97
N ARG A 288 -11.20 -5.94 -10.25
CA ARG A 288 -12.02 -5.57 -11.41
C ARG A 288 -13.42 -6.17 -11.38
N ALA A 289 -13.54 -7.43 -10.95
CA ALA A 289 -14.76 -8.23 -11.11
C ALA A 289 -15.92 -7.78 -10.21
N GLY A 290 -15.62 -7.13 -9.07
CA GLY A 290 -16.61 -6.78 -8.05
C GLY A 290 -17.40 -5.50 -8.28
N SER A 291 -16.93 -4.58 -9.14
CA SER A 291 -17.62 -3.32 -9.39
C SER A 291 -18.06 -3.18 -10.85
N ARG A 292 -19.27 -3.69 -11.12
CA ARG A 292 -20.07 -3.15 -12.22
C ARG A 292 -20.32 -1.66 -11.92
N PRO A 293 -20.00 -0.73 -12.83
CA PRO A 293 -20.28 0.68 -12.62
C PRO A 293 -21.79 0.85 -12.43
N VAL A 294 -22.16 1.67 -11.44
CA VAL A 294 -23.52 2.19 -11.34
C VAL A 294 -23.69 3.08 -12.58
N SER A 295 -24.50 2.64 -13.53
CA SER A 295 -25.05 3.54 -14.54
C SER A 295 -25.85 4.60 -13.78
N GLY A 296 -25.27 5.79 -13.64
CA GLY A 296 -25.99 6.98 -13.22
C GLY A 296 -26.92 7.47 -14.32
#